data_AF-A0A9D4LGY3-F1
#
_entry.id   AF-A0A9D4LGY3-F1
#
_cell.length_a   1.000
_cell.length_b   1.000
_cell.length_c   1.000
_cell.angle_alpha   90.00
_cell.angle_beta   90.00
_cell.angle_gamma   90.00
#
_symmetry.space_group_name_H-M   'P 1'
#
loop_
_entity.id
_entity.type
_entity.pdbx_description
1 polymer ?
#
loop_
_entity_poly.entity_id
_entity_poly.type
_entity_poly.pdbx_seq_one_letter_code
_entity_poly.pdbx_strand_id
1 'polypeptide(L)'
;MVMWKDNHAVLLDPTIVTESNAEIQKSNAGKLNKYRHPPATITEKYSVNKVTVKGLAVGARSGWHSENTKTLAILGIEDKGFEGHLCRLAL
;
A
#
# COMPACT_ATOMS: atom_id res chain seq x y z
N MET A 1 6.83 -0.20 4.92
CA MET A 1 6.77 0.73 6.07
C MET A 1 5.77 0.20 7.09
N VAL A 2 6.08 0.25 8.38
CA VAL A 2 5.15 -0.13 9.46
C VAL A 2 4.85 1.13 10.26
N MET A 3 3.57 1.48 10.36
CA MET A 3 3.09 2.53 11.27
C MET A 3 2.35 1.85 12.41
N TRP A 4 2.53 2.31 13.64
CA TRP A 4 1.77 1.79 14.78
C TRP A 4 1.21 2.95 15.61
N LYS A 5 0.00 2.76 16.14
CA LYS A 5 -0.65 3.66 17.09
C LYS A 5 -1.73 2.88 17.85
N ASP A 6 -1.91 3.15 19.15
CA ASP A 6 -3.02 2.61 19.96
C ASP A 6 -3.16 1.07 19.86
N ASN A 7 -2.05 0.33 19.98
CA ASN A 7 -1.97 -1.14 19.79
C ASN A 7 -2.44 -1.66 18.42
N HIS A 8 -2.54 -0.80 17.42
CA HIS A 8 -2.86 -1.14 16.04
C HIS A 8 -1.65 -0.88 15.14
N ALA A 9 -1.18 -1.92 14.44
CA ALA A 9 -0.19 -1.76 13.38
C ALA A 9 -0.87 -1.65 12.01
N VAL A 10 -0.48 -0.63 11.25
CA VAL A 10 -0.76 -0.50 9.82
C VAL A 10 0.53 -0.77 9.05
N LEU A 11 0.53 -1.85 8.28
CA LEU A 11 1.69 -2.25 7.48
C LEU A 11 1.44 -1.87 6.02
N LEU A 12 2.23 -0.95 5.51
CA LEU A 12 2.20 -0.51 4.12
C LEU A 12 3.32 -1.20 3.36
N ASP A 13 2.98 -2.01 2.35
CA ASP A 13 3.91 -2.65 1.42
C ASP A 13 3.80 -1.99 0.03
N PRO A 14 4.40 -0.79 -0.15
CA PRO A 14 4.40 -0.14 -1.44
C PRO A 14 5.38 -0.84 -2.40
N THR A 15 5.06 -0.87 -3.69
CA THR A 15 5.99 -1.29 -4.73
C THR A 15 5.88 -0.32 -5.90
N ILE A 16 7.00 0.23 -6.35
CA ILE A 16 7.01 1.15 -7.49
C ILE A 16 7.02 0.30 -8.76
N VAL A 17 6.13 0.63 -9.70
CA VAL A 17 6.05 -0.02 -11.01
C VAL A 17 6.23 1.07 -12.06
N THR A 18 7.30 0.98 -12.84
CA THR A 18 7.64 1.92 -13.93
C THR A 18 7.14 1.45 -15.30
N GLU A 19 6.50 0.28 -15.34
CA GLU A 19 6.08 -0.44 -16.53
C GLU A 19 4.64 -0.08 -16.98
N SER A 20 3.99 -0.96 -17.74
CA SER A 20 2.68 -0.69 -18.36
C SER A 20 1.52 -0.66 -17.34
N ASN A 21 0.39 -0.06 -17.73
CA ASN A 21 -0.82 0.00 -16.90
C ASN A 21 -1.30 -1.39 -16.44
N ALA A 22 -1.17 -2.41 -17.32
CA ALA A 22 -1.58 -3.77 -17.02
C ALA A 22 -0.74 -4.40 -15.89
N GLU A 23 0.55 -4.06 -15.81
CA GLU A 23 1.44 -4.53 -14.75
C GLU A 23 1.16 -3.85 -13.41
N ILE A 24 0.80 -2.57 -13.43
CA ILE A 24 0.34 -1.84 -12.23
C ILE A 24 -0.94 -2.48 -11.70
N GLN A 25 -1.94 -2.74 -12.55
CA GLN A 25 -3.20 -3.39 -12.17
C GLN A 25 -2.97 -4.79 -11.61
N LYS A 26 -2.18 -5.62 -12.30
CA LYS A 26 -1.84 -6.98 -11.86
C LYS A 26 -1.11 -6.96 -10.51
N SER A 27 -0.19 -6.03 -10.32
CA SER A 27 0.54 -5.87 -9.06
C SER A 27 -0.39 -5.42 -7.93
N ASN A 28 -1.27 -4.46 -8.16
CA ASN A 28 -2.27 -4.04 -7.18
C ASN A 28 -3.19 -5.19 -6.77
N ALA A 29 -3.71 -5.96 -7.73
CA ALA A 29 -4.54 -7.14 -7.45
C ALA A 29 -3.76 -8.21 -6.65
N GLY A 30 -2.50 -8.47 -7.01
CA GLY A 30 -1.63 -9.40 -6.29
C GLY A 30 -1.37 -8.98 -4.85
N LYS A 31 -1.14 -7.68 -4.60
CA LYS A 31 -0.94 -7.12 -3.26
C LYS A 31 -2.19 -7.21 -2.41
N LEU A 32 -3.36 -6.88 -2.95
CA LEU A 32 -4.64 -7.03 -2.25
C LEU A 32 -4.88 -8.48 -1.83
N ASN A 33 -4.59 -9.45 -2.71
CA ASN A 33 -4.76 -10.86 -2.39
C ASN A 33 -3.73 -11.36 -1.37
N LYS A 34 -2.45 -10.99 -1.50
CA LYS A 34 -1.36 -11.33 -0.57
C LYS A 34 -1.70 -10.97 0.88
N TYR A 35 -2.43 -9.87 1.07
CA TYR A 35 -2.71 -9.28 2.38
C TYR A 35 -4.17 -9.41 2.82
N ARG A 36 -4.97 -10.20 2.11
CA ARG A 36 -6.34 -10.53 2.50
C ARG A 36 -6.41 -11.12 3.92
N HIS A 37 -5.37 -11.84 4.32
CA HIS A 37 -5.18 -12.35 5.69
C HIS A 37 -3.83 -11.84 6.23
N PRO A 38 -3.83 -10.90 7.20
CA PRO A 38 -2.61 -10.43 7.83
C PRO A 38 -1.80 -11.60 8.42
N PRO A 39 -0.47 -11.66 8.21
CA PRO A 39 0.36 -12.66 8.86
C PRO A 39 0.28 -12.55 10.39
N ALA A 40 -0.03 -13.64 11.08
CA ALA A 40 -0.04 -13.73 12.55
C ALA A 40 1.33 -13.39 13.18
N THR A 41 2.40 -13.49 12.40
CA THR A 41 3.76 -13.09 12.80
C THR A 41 3.90 -11.59 13.05
N ILE A 42 3.00 -10.73 12.54
CA ILE A 42 3.05 -9.28 12.77
C ILE A 42 2.47 -8.93 14.14
N THR A 43 1.35 -9.54 14.53
CA THR A 43 0.74 -9.31 15.86
C THR A 43 1.71 -9.67 16.98
N GLU A 44 2.44 -10.78 16.81
CA GLU A 44 3.39 -11.27 17.79
C GLU A 44 4.67 -10.41 17.83
N LYS A 45 5.25 -10.11 16.66
CA LYS A 45 6.49 -9.33 16.57
C LYS A 45 6.37 -7.89 17.08
N TYR A 46 5.20 -7.26 16.92
CA TYR A 46 4.99 -5.87 17.32
C TYR A 46 4.09 -5.73 18.56
N SER A 47 3.71 -6.84 19.21
CA SER A 47 2.83 -6.86 20.38
C SER A 47 1.53 -6.05 20.20
N VAL A 48 0.96 -6.13 19.00
CA VAL A 48 -0.29 -5.45 18.63
C VAL A 48 -1.44 -6.44 18.59
N ASN A 49 -2.61 -6.02 19.04
CA ASN A 49 -3.82 -6.83 19.04
C ASN A 49 -4.62 -6.69 17.73
N LYS A 50 -4.29 -5.69 16.90
CA LYS A 50 -4.87 -5.50 15.57
C LYS A 50 -3.77 -5.20 14.55
N VAL A 51 -3.84 -5.86 13.40
CA VAL A 51 -2.97 -5.60 12.25
C VAL A 51 -3.83 -5.34 11.02
N THR A 52 -3.54 -4.25 10.33
CA THR A 52 -4.07 -3.98 8.99
C THR A 52 -2.90 -3.93 8.03
N VAL A 53 -2.86 -4.85 7.08
CA VAL A 53 -1.84 -4.81 6.03
C VAL A 53 -2.49 -4.26 4.75
N LYS A 54 -1.85 -3.25 4.17
CA LYS A 54 -2.28 -2.59 2.94
C LYS A 54 -1.10 -2.63 1.96
N GLY A 55 -1.25 -3.39 0.88
CA GLY A 55 -0.27 -3.39 -0.21
C GLY A 55 -0.72 -2.46 -1.33
N LEU A 56 0.21 -1.71 -1.91
CA LEU A 56 -0.06 -0.75 -2.98
C LEU A 56 1.05 -0.79 -4.02
N ALA A 57 0.73 -1.07 -5.27
CA ALA A 57 1.61 -0.81 -6.39
C ALA A 57 1.40 0.63 -6.86
N VAL A 58 2.47 1.41 -6.87
CA VAL A 58 2.48 2.82 -7.26
C VAL A 58 3.06 2.91 -8.67
N GLY A 59 2.20 3.30 -9.63
CA GLY A 59 2.66 3.69 -10.96
C GLY A 59 3.40 5.02 -10.89
N ALA A 60 4.60 5.07 -11.46
CA ALA A 60 5.45 6.27 -11.48
C ALA A 60 5.96 6.58 -12.89
N ARG A 61 5.05 6.97 -13.79
CA ARG A 61 5.40 7.47 -15.12
C ARG A 61 4.94 8.92 -15.22
N SER A 62 5.90 9.85 -15.21
CA SER A 62 5.69 11.29 -15.42
C SER A 62 4.76 12.00 -14.41
N GLY A 63 4.23 11.29 -13.41
CA GLY A 63 3.24 11.79 -12.46
C GLY A 63 2.44 10.68 -11.79
N TRP A 64 1.38 11.06 -11.09
CA TRP A 64 0.49 10.16 -10.38
C TRP A 64 -0.39 9.34 -11.33
N HIS A 65 -0.39 8.02 -11.16
CA HIS A 65 -1.16 7.12 -12.00
C HIS A 65 -2.59 6.91 -11.47
N SER A 66 -3.60 6.90 -12.34
CA SER A 66 -5.02 6.80 -11.94
C SER A 66 -5.39 5.50 -11.20
N GLU A 67 -4.67 4.41 -11.47
CA GLU A 67 -4.82 3.15 -10.73
C GLU A 67 -4.37 3.24 -9.26
N ASN A 68 -3.49 4.19 -8.94
CA ASN A 68 -3.10 4.46 -7.56
C ASN A 68 -4.33 4.99 -6.79
N THR A 69 -5.05 5.97 -7.35
CA THR A 69 -6.28 6.53 -6.74
C THR A 69 -7.35 5.46 -6.52
N LYS A 70 -7.58 4.60 -7.52
CA LYS A 70 -8.54 3.49 -7.39
C LYS A 70 -8.16 2.54 -6.26
N THR A 71 -6.88 2.20 -6.18
CA THR A 71 -6.39 1.28 -5.15
C THR A 71 -6.45 1.90 -3.76
N LEU A 72 -6.14 3.19 -3.60
CA LEU A 72 -6.31 3.92 -2.34
C LEU A 72 -7.77 3.89 -1.88
N ALA A 73 -8.73 4.12 -2.78
CA ALA A 73 -10.16 4.04 -2.48
C ALA A 73 -10.58 2.64 -2.01
N ILE A 74 -10.15 1.57 -2.71
CA ILE A 74 -10.41 0.17 -2.31
C ILE A 74 -9.83 -0.12 -0.92
N LEU A 75 -8.66 0.41 -0.62
CA LEU A 75 -7.98 0.26 0.66
C LEU A 75 -8.57 1.15 1.77
N GLY A 76 -9.55 2.01 1.47
CA GLY A 76 -10.11 2.99 2.39
C GLY A 76 -9.03 3.94 2.95
N ILE A 77 -8.08 4.32 2.11
CA ILE A 77 -7.05 5.32 2.43
C ILE A 77 -7.50 6.64 1.81
N GLU A 78 -7.65 7.65 2.66
CA GLU A 78 -7.87 9.02 2.22
C GLU A 78 -6.52 9.64 1.84
N ASP A 79 -6.44 10.23 0.64
CA ASP A 79 -5.23 10.90 0.18
C ASP A 79 -5.09 12.29 0.83
N LYS A 80 -4.25 12.40 1.86
CA LYS A 80 -3.92 13.67 2.55
C LYS A 80 -2.54 14.21 2.17
N GLY A 81 -2.16 14.10 0.90
CA GLY A 81 -0.81 14.40 0.41
C GLY A 81 0.05 13.15 0.20
N PHE A 82 -0.59 11.98 0.21
CA PHE A 82 0.03 10.69 -0.05
C PHE A 82 0.59 10.63 -1.48
N GLU A 83 -0.11 11.23 -2.45
CA GLU A 83 0.38 11.47 -3.81
C GLU A 83 1.74 12.18 -3.82
N GLY A 84 1.83 13.34 -3.17
CA GLY A 84 3.06 14.13 -3.13
C GLY A 84 4.24 13.44 -2.43
N HIS A 85 3.97 12.60 -1.42
CA HIS A 85 5.01 11.84 -0.73
C HIS A 85 5.46 10.59 -1.50
N LEU A 86 4.56 9.90 -2.21
CA LEU A 86 4.90 8.73 -3.01
C LEU A 86 5.60 9.12 -4.32
N CYS A 87 5.21 10.22 -4.95
CA CYS A 87 5.93 10.74 -6.12
C CYS A 87 7.40 11.07 -5.79
N ARG A 88 7.74 11.41 -4.54
CA ARG A 88 9.12 11.59 -4.08
C ARG A 88 9.90 10.29 -3.85
N LEU A 89 9.22 9.16 -3.66
CA LEU A 89 9.88 7.85 -3.52
C LEU A 89 10.21 7.23 -4.88
N ALA A 90 9.58 7.72 -5.95
CA ALA A 90 9.70 7.19 -7.30
C ALA A 90 10.55 8.06 -8.25
N LEU A 91 11.13 9.14 -7.72
CA LEU A 91 12.13 10.01 -8.35
C LEU A 91 13.46 9.84 -7.61
#